data_AF-A0A067E257-F1
#
_entry.id   AF-A0A067E257-F1
#
_cell.length_a   1.000
_cell.length_b   1.000
_cell.length_c   1.000
_cell.angle_alpha   90.00
_cell.angle_beta   90.00
_cell.angle_gamma   90.00
#
_symmetry.space_group_name_H-M   'P 1'
#
loop_
_entity.id
_entity.type
_entity.pdbx_description
1 polymer ?
#
loop_
_entity_poly.entity_id
_entity_poly.type
_entity_poly.pdbx_seq_one_letter_code
_entity_poly.pdbx_strand_id
1 'polypeptide(L)'
;ELNDTVVEAQLRIKQVPPSLREADSIERYLRSNNRLLILGFNATLTEPVDTPGRRGDQIREMELKLHPDLKQPLNALCHDPKTTIVVLSGSDRNVLDKVLDLVLFIFFSGLLISTS
;
A
#
# COMPACT_ATOMS: atom_id res chain seq x y z
N GLU A 1 -17.15 25.56 -14.61
CA GLU A 1 -17.43 24.14 -14.30
C GLU A 1 -16.15 23.28 -14.20
N LEU A 2 -15.38 23.03 -15.27
CA LEU A 2 -14.16 22.21 -15.15
C LEU A 2 -13.05 22.91 -14.33
N ASN A 3 -12.88 24.22 -14.51
CA ASN A 3 -11.86 25.01 -13.78
C ASN A 3 -12.15 25.08 -12.27
N ASP A 4 -13.41 25.19 -11.88
CA ASP A 4 -13.81 25.22 -10.46
C ASP A 4 -13.56 23.87 -9.79
N THR A 5 -13.82 22.77 -10.51
CA THR A 5 -13.51 21.40 -10.05
C THR A 5 -12.02 21.18 -9.83
N VAL A 6 -11.17 21.70 -10.72
CA VAL A 6 -9.71 21.60 -10.60
C VAL A 6 -9.19 22.42 -9.42
N VAL A 7 -9.73 23.63 -9.23
CA VAL A 7 -9.36 24.51 -8.11
C VAL A 7 -9.76 23.89 -6.77
N GLU A 8 -10.97 23.34 -6.65
CA GLU A 8 -11.41 22.65 -5.44
C GLU A 8 -10.62 21.36 -5.14
N ALA A 9 -10.29 20.58 -6.18
CA ALA A 9 -9.45 19.40 -6.03
C ALA A 9 -8.05 19.77 -5.52
N GLN A 10 -7.45 20.84 -6.07
CA GLN A 10 -6.17 21.33 -5.59
C GLN A 10 -6.22 21.89 -4.17
N LEU A 11 -7.32 22.54 -3.78
CA LEU A 11 -7.52 23.03 -2.41
C LEU A 11 -7.67 21.88 -1.40
N ARG A 12 -8.29 20.76 -1.78
CA ARG A 12 -8.31 19.52 -0.97
C ARG A 12 -6.94 18.88 -0.84
N ILE A 13 -6.15 18.84 -1.92
CA ILE A 13 -4.78 18.29 -1.91
C ILE A 13 -3.84 19.14 -1.03
N LYS A 14 -4.06 20.45 -0.93
CA LYS A 14 -3.29 21.35 -0.07
C LYS A 14 -3.54 21.16 1.43
N GLN A 15 -4.62 20.48 1.81
CA GLN A 15 -4.82 20.12 3.22
C GLN A 15 -3.89 18.98 3.56
N VAL A 16 -2.90 19.27 4.41
CA VAL A 16 -2.04 18.23 5.00
C VAL A 16 -2.96 17.23 5.69
N PRO A 17 -2.93 15.94 5.30
CA PRO A 17 -3.74 14.93 5.94
C PRO A 17 -3.47 14.96 7.45
N PRO A 18 -4.51 14.84 8.30
CA PRO A 18 -4.30 14.75 9.73
C PRO A 18 -3.39 13.55 10.02
N SER A 19 -2.49 13.72 10.99
CA SER A 19 -1.63 12.62 11.42
C SER A 19 -2.46 11.43 11.91
N LEU A 20 -1.93 10.23 11.68
CA LEU A 20 -2.56 9.02 12.19
C LEU A 20 -2.49 9.02 13.72
N ARG A 21 -3.65 8.83 14.38
CA ARG A 21 -3.71 8.62 15.83
C ARG A 21 -3.29 7.18 16.13
N GLU A 22 -1.99 6.94 16.21
CA GLU A 22 -1.40 5.59 16.30
C GLU A 22 -1.93 4.80 17.50
N ALA A 23 -1.90 5.39 18.71
CA ALA A 23 -2.35 4.73 19.93
C ALA A 23 -3.80 4.24 19.84
N ASP A 24 -4.71 5.10 19.40
CA ASP A 24 -6.12 4.76 19.22
C ASP A 24 -6.33 3.70 18.13
N SER A 25 -5.52 3.76 17.07
CA SER A 25 -5.58 2.80 15.96
C SER A 25 -5.13 1.41 16.42
N ILE A 26 -4.06 1.34 17.21
CA ILE A 26 -3.57 0.10 17.83
C ILE A 26 -4.60 -0.47 18.80
N GLU A 27 -5.17 0.36 19.69
CA GLU A 27 -6.19 -0.08 20.64
C GLU A 27 -7.42 -0.67 19.93
N ARG A 28 -7.92 0.01 18.89
CA ARG A 28 -9.04 -0.47 18.07
C ARG A 28 -8.70 -1.74 17.30
N TYR A 29 -7.47 -1.83 16.77
CA TYR A 29 -6.98 -3.03 16.10
C TYR A 29 -6.97 -4.24 17.04
N LEU A 30 -6.53 -4.08 18.29
CA LEU A 30 -6.47 -5.15 19.28
C LEU A 30 -7.86 -5.64 19.74
N ARG A 31 -8.86 -4.74 19.80
CA ARG A 31 -10.23 -5.09 20.21
C ARG A 31 -11.08 -5.73 19.11
N SER A 32 -10.67 -5.60 17.85
CA SER A 32 -11.45 -6.04 16.70
C SER A 32 -11.26 -7.53 16.45
N ASN A 33 -12.36 -8.26 16.21
CA ASN A 33 -12.34 -9.71 15.95
C ASN A 33 -12.35 -10.08 14.46
N ASN A 34 -12.66 -9.13 13.58
CA ASN A 34 -12.59 -9.29 12.14
C ASN A 34 -12.00 -8.01 11.56
N ARG A 35 -10.78 -8.09 11.02
CA ARG A 35 -9.96 -6.94 10.65
C ARG A 35 -9.62 -7.04 9.18
N LEU A 36 -9.90 -5.98 8.43
CA LEU A 36 -9.47 -5.80 7.06
C LEU A 36 -8.37 -4.74 7.02
N LEU A 37 -7.18 -5.14 6.61
CA LEU A 37 -6.06 -4.23 6.35
C LEU A 37 -5.91 -4.04 4.85
N ILE A 38 -6.00 -2.79 4.39
CA ILE A 38 -5.80 -2.43 2.99
C ILE A 38 -4.50 -1.65 2.91
N LEU A 39 -3.52 -2.20 2.18
CA LEU A 39 -2.17 -1.66 2.09
C LEU A 39 -1.87 -1.28 0.64
N GLY A 40 -1.36 -0.07 0.41
CA GLY A 40 -0.77 0.28 -0.88
C GLY A 40 0.56 -0.43 -1.06
N PHE A 41 0.95 -0.77 -2.29
CA PHE A 41 2.25 -1.39 -2.55
C PHE A 41 3.37 -0.35 -2.71
N ASN A 42 3.32 0.44 -3.78
CA ASN A 42 4.37 1.39 -4.13
C ASN A 42 4.51 2.52 -3.11
N ALA A 43 5.74 2.82 -2.70
CA ALA A 43 6.08 3.85 -1.71
C ALA A 43 5.36 3.72 -0.34
N THR A 44 4.77 2.55 -0.08
CA THR A 44 4.11 2.21 1.19
C THR A 44 4.73 0.94 1.77
N LEU A 45 4.79 -0.15 0.99
CA LEU A 45 5.46 -1.39 1.37
C LEU A 45 6.87 -1.51 0.77
N THR A 46 7.10 -0.86 -0.37
CA THR A 46 8.41 -0.84 -1.02
C THR A 46 9.26 0.31 -0.51
N GLU A 47 10.57 0.14 -0.52
CA GLU A 47 11.50 1.24 -0.24
C GLU A 47 11.20 2.46 -1.15
N PRO A 48 11.20 3.69 -0.59
CA PRO A 48 11.14 4.88 -1.42
C PRO A 48 12.39 4.91 -2.29
N VAL A 49 12.17 4.98 -3.59
CA VAL A 49 13.27 5.11 -4.52
C VAL A 49 13.72 6.57 -4.48
N ASP A 50 14.80 6.86 -3.76
CA ASP A 50 15.49 8.14 -3.87
C ASP A 50 15.97 8.32 -5.32
N THR A 51 15.27 9.15 -6.09
CA THR A 51 15.83 9.70 -7.33
C THR A 51 16.15 11.18 -7.09
N PRO A 52 17.41 11.51 -6.75
CA PRO A 52 17.86 12.89 -6.78
C PRO A 52 17.87 13.34 -8.24
N GLY A 53 16.88 14.14 -8.61
CA GLY A 53 16.76 14.84 -9.90
C GLY A 53 16.56 13.92 -11.12
N ARG A 54 15.31 13.76 -11.58
CA ARG A 54 15.07 13.21 -12.93
C ARG A 54 13.92 13.89 -13.65
N ARG A 55 14.27 14.47 -14.80
CA ARG A 55 13.36 14.93 -15.86
C ARG A 55 12.54 13.73 -16.37
N GLY A 56 11.30 14.00 -16.79
CA GLY A 56 10.18 13.06 -16.96
C GLY A 56 10.29 11.96 -18.01
N ASP A 57 11.49 11.49 -18.35
CA ASP A 57 11.73 10.70 -19.57
C ASP A 57 12.40 9.34 -19.28
N GLN A 58 12.56 8.95 -18.02
CA GLN A 58 13.19 7.67 -17.65
C GLN A 58 12.31 6.90 -16.65
N ILE A 59 11.27 6.24 -17.17
CA ILE A 59 10.62 5.13 -16.48
C ILE A 59 11.58 3.94 -16.58
N ARG A 60 12.65 3.98 -15.80
CA ARG A 60 13.49 2.81 -15.60
C ARG A 60 12.75 1.93 -14.61
N GLU A 61 12.42 0.73 -15.02
CA GLU A 61 11.90 -0.34 -14.17
C GLU A 61 12.89 -0.54 -13.02
N MET A 62 12.67 0.17 -11.92
CA MET A 62 13.49 0.09 -10.72
C MET A 62 13.05 -1.16 -9.98
N GLU A 63 14.01 -1.99 -9.56
CA GLU A 63 13.70 -3.19 -8.80
C GLU A 63 12.92 -2.81 -7.54
N LEU A 64 11.62 -3.08 -7.55
CA LEU A 64 10.78 -2.92 -6.37
C LEU A 64 11.24 -3.95 -5.33
N LYS A 65 11.60 -3.48 -4.15
CA LYS A 65 12.03 -4.30 -3.02
C LYS A 65 11.14 -3.99 -1.83
N LEU A 66 10.70 -5.04 -1.15
CA LEU A 66 9.99 -4.91 0.13
C LEU A 66 10.94 -4.29 1.14
N HIS A 67 10.45 -3.32 1.91
CA HIS A 67 11.24 -2.73 2.99
C HIS A 67 11.63 -3.83 4.00
N PRO A 68 12.91 -3.97 4.38
CA PRO A 68 13.41 -5.12 5.16
C PRO A 68 12.66 -5.30 6.48
N ASP A 69 12.32 -4.19 7.15
CA ASP A 69 11.61 -4.20 8.42
C ASP A 69 10.14 -4.65 8.33
N LEU A 70 9.56 -4.76 7.12
CA LEU A 70 8.18 -5.15 6.93
C LEU A 70 7.97 -6.64 6.74
N LYS A 71 9.02 -7.42 6.43
CA LYS A 71 8.89 -8.86 6.19
C LYS A 71 8.34 -9.60 7.41
N GLN A 72 8.89 -9.33 8.60
CA GLN A 72 8.46 -9.99 9.83
C GLN A 72 7.05 -9.53 10.28
N PRO A 73 6.72 -8.23 10.33
CA PRO A 73 5.37 -7.76 10.64
C PRO A 73 4.31 -8.29 9.68
N LEU A 74 4.55 -8.27 8.36
CA LEU A 74 3.59 -8.79 7.39
C LEU A 74 3.38 -10.29 7.57
N ASN A 75 4.45 -11.04 7.82
CA ASN A 75 4.34 -12.47 8.12
C ASN A 75 3.50 -12.72 9.37
N ALA A 76 3.72 -11.97 10.45
CA ALA A 76 2.93 -12.09 11.69
C ALA A 76 1.44 -11.76 11.45
N LEU A 77 1.15 -10.72 10.65
CA LEU A 77 -0.22 -10.34 10.29
C LEU A 77 -0.90 -11.39 9.42
N CYS A 78 -0.18 -12.04 8.49
CA CYS A 78 -0.73 -13.09 7.62
C CYS A 78 -1.08 -14.37 8.40
N HIS A 79 -0.40 -14.63 9.52
CA HIS A 79 -0.69 -15.79 10.38
C HIS A 79 -1.81 -15.52 11.39
N ASP A 80 -2.34 -14.30 11.46
CA ASP A 80 -3.43 -13.96 12.37
C ASP A 80 -4.79 -14.25 11.72
N PRO A 81 -5.55 -15.25 12.22
CA PRO A 81 -6.81 -15.67 11.59
C PRO A 81 -7.91 -14.60 11.67
N LYS A 82 -7.75 -13.56 12.49
CA LYS A 82 -8.71 -12.45 12.60
C LYS A 82 -8.41 -11.34 11.58
N THR A 83 -7.34 -11.47 10.80
CA THR A 83 -6.88 -10.43 9.87
C THR A 83 -6.93 -10.91 8.44
N THR A 84 -7.66 -10.18 7.61
CA THR A 84 -7.57 -10.26 6.15
C THR A 84 -6.73 -9.09 5.66
N ILE A 85 -5.71 -9.37 4.86
CA ILE A 85 -4.85 -8.34 4.26
C ILE A 85 -5.09 -8.30 2.76
N VAL A 86 -5.30 -7.09 2.25
CA VAL A 86 -5.44 -6.80 0.82
C VAL A 86 -4.35 -5.81 0.43
N VAL A 87 -3.56 -6.15 -0.58
CA VAL A 87 -2.64 -5.18 -1.21
C VAL A 87 -3.22 -4.65 -2.50
N LEU A 88 -3.26 -3.33 -2.59
CA LEU A 88 -3.61 -2.59 -3.80
C LEU A 88 -2.34 -2.15 -4.51
N SER A 89 -2.19 -2.58 -5.75
CA SER A 89 -1.02 -2.27 -6.57
C SER A 89 -1.41 -2.00 -8.02
N GLY A 90 -0.71 -1.05 -8.64
CA GLY A 90 -0.73 -0.86 -10.09
C GLY A 90 0.32 -1.68 -10.84
N SER A 91 1.19 -2.40 -10.12
CA SER A 91 2.25 -3.23 -10.69
C SER A 91 1.71 -4.59 -11.14
N ASP A 92 2.30 -5.16 -12.18
CA ASP A 92 1.93 -6.48 -12.68
C ASP A 92 2.02 -7.55 -11.60
N ARG A 93 1.15 -8.57 -11.69
CA ARG A 93 1.08 -9.68 -10.73
C ARG A 93 2.43 -10.37 -10.52
N ASN A 94 3.18 -10.63 -11.60
CA ASN A 94 4.48 -11.31 -11.50
C ASN A 94 5.49 -10.51 -10.66
N VAL A 95 5.38 -9.18 -10.65
CA VAL A 95 6.21 -8.31 -9.81
C VAL A 95 5.80 -8.45 -8.35
N LEU A 96 4.49 -8.49 -8.06
CA LEU A 96 3.98 -8.66 -6.70
C LEU A 96 4.34 -10.02 -6.13
N ASP A 97 4.16 -11.10 -6.90
CA ASP A 97 4.48 -12.47 -6.48
C ASP A 97 5.97 -12.59 -6.11
N LYS A 98 6.87 -11.98 -6.91
CA LYS A 98 8.31 -11.97 -6.65
C LYS A 98 8.70 -11.17 -5.40
N VAL A 99 8.02 -10.05 -5.12
CA VAL A 99 8.41 -9.12 -4.05
C VAL A 99 7.80 -9.49 -2.71
N LEU A 100 6.53 -9.92 -2.71
CA LEU A 100 5.82 -10.20 -1.48
C LEU A 100 6.11 -11.61 -0.98
N ASP A 101 6.24 -12.61 -1.86
CA ASP A 101 6.53 -14.02 -1.51
C ASP A 101 5.72 -14.52 -0.29
N LEU A 102 4.51 -13.99 -0.14
CA LEU A 102 3.60 -14.12 0.99
C LEU A 102 2.22 -14.42 0.42
N VAL A 103 1.45 -15.29 1.09
CA VAL A 103 0.06 -15.58 0.72
C VAL A 103 -0.77 -14.34 1.02
N LEU A 104 -0.99 -13.52 0.00
CA LEU A 104 -1.67 -12.25 0.11
C LEU A 104 -2.78 -12.16 -0.95
N PHE A 105 -3.92 -11.57 -0.57
CA PHE A 105 -4.95 -11.21 -1.55
C PHE A 105 -4.48 -9.96 -2.29
N ILE A 106 -4.14 -10.16 -3.55
CA ILE A 106 -3.71 -9.09 -4.46
C ILE A 106 -4.93 -8.62 -5.25
N PHE A 107 -5.21 -7.33 -5.19
CA PHE A 107 -6.25 -6.72 -6.02
C PHE A 107 -5.59 -6.02 -7.22
N PHE A 108 -5.92 -6.48 -8.42
CA PHE A 108 -5.47 -5.86 -9.67
C PHE A 108 -6.71 -5.46 -10.48
N SER A 109 -6.80 -4.18 -10.83
CA SER A 109 -7.78 -3.63 -11.80
C SER A 109 -9.19 -4.26 -11.81
N GLY A 110 -9.77 -4.52 -10.63
CA GLY A 110 -11.16 -4.98 -10.49
C GLY A 110 -11.36 -6.48 -10.26
N LEU A 111 -10.30 -7.31 -10.21
CA LEU A 111 -10.41 -8.74 -9.91
C LEU A 111 -9.72 -9.09 -8.58
N LEU A 112 -10.48 -9.65 -7.64
CA LEU A 112 -9.95 -10.25 -6.41
C LEU A 112 -9.39 -11.64 -6.75
N ILE A 113 -8.08 -11.84 -6.61
CA ILE A 113 -7.46 -13.15 -6.81
C ILE A 113 -6.86 -13.61 -5.48
N SER A 114 -7.35 -14.75 -4.98
CA SER A 114 -6.72 -15.48 -3.87
C SER A 114 -5.42 -16.12 -4.39
N THR A 115 -4.32 -15.89 -3.69
CA THR A 115 -3.15 -16.77 -3.82
C THR A 115 -3.33 -17.93 -2.83
N SER A 116 -3.11 -19.16 -3.29
CA SER A 116 -3.08 -20.39 -2.48
C SER A 116 -1.65 -20.89 -2.41
#